data_AF-A0A7I9YIW6-F1
#
_entry.id   AF-A0A7I9YIW6-F1
#
_cell.length_a   1.000
_cell.length_b   1.000
_cell.length_c   1.000
_cell.angle_alpha   90.00
_cell.angle_beta   90.00
_cell.angle_gamma   90.00
#
_symmetry.space_group_name_H-M   'P 1'
#
loop_
_entity.id
_entity.type
_entity.pdbx_description
1 polymer ?
#
loop_
_entity_poly.entity_id
_entity_poly.type
_entity_poly.pdbx_seq_one_letter_code
_entity_poly.pdbx_strand_id
1 'polypeptide(L)'
;MEAASTAPVLRYGALDRAHLTKHLYQLAKRVGVDRVTMRALAAEAGTAPSSVYYHVRDKRELLDLLIESVLAQIEVPQKGDWETRLIALYTNARKVLVDVPGIATLLQEHPHTAAATEMDRAARAILGECGLRKRQFEAAHAALYIHLLGSVQLAQSDWAFGYGLRLILGGLRNVMAENS
;
A
#
# COMPACT_ATOMS: atom_id res chain seq x y z
N MET A 1 -6.53 18.68 39.68
CA MET A 1 -5.06 18.55 39.86
C MET A 1 -4.65 17.33 39.06
N GLU A 2 -3.99 17.62 37.94
CA GLU A 2 -3.81 16.76 36.76
C GLU A 2 -2.56 15.90 36.95
N ALA A 3 -2.70 14.57 36.90
CA ALA A 3 -1.56 13.66 36.84
C ALA A 3 -1.24 13.41 35.36
N ALA A 4 -0.35 14.24 34.80
CA ALA A 4 0.20 14.02 33.47
C ALA A 4 1.09 12.77 33.50
N SER A 5 0.62 11.70 32.86
CA SER A 5 1.37 10.46 32.64
C SER A 5 2.41 10.68 31.54
N THR A 6 3.67 10.89 31.93
CA THR A 6 4.81 11.07 31.03
C THR A 6 5.23 9.72 30.44
N ALA A 7 4.91 9.50 29.16
CA ALA A 7 5.43 8.36 28.39
C ALA A 7 6.97 8.43 28.29
N PRO A 8 7.68 7.29 28.30
CA PRO A 8 9.14 7.26 28.28
C PRO A 8 9.67 7.75 26.92
N VAL A 9 10.48 8.80 26.96
CA VAL A 9 11.20 9.33 25.78
C VAL A 9 12.35 8.37 25.46
N LEU A 10 12.28 7.68 24.32
CA LEU A 10 13.33 6.77 23.86
C LEU A 10 14.66 7.54 23.65
N ARG A 11 15.78 6.97 24.15
CA ARG A 11 17.12 7.57 24.02
C ARG A 11 17.59 7.60 22.56
N TYR A 12 18.29 8.69 22.22
CA TYR A 12 18.97 8.95 20.94
C TYR A 12 19.87 7.77 20.56
N GLY A 13 19.45 6.97 19.59
CA GLY A 13 20.08 5.70 19.18
C GLY A 13 19.09 4.56 18.92
N ALA A 14 17.90 4.59 19.53
CA ALA A 14 16.82 3.60 19.31
C ALA A 14 15.75 4.06 18.31
N LEU A 15 15.87 5.28 17.76
CA LEU A 15 15.10 5.72 16.61
C LEU A 15 15.88 5.37 15.34
N ASP A 16 15.53 4.24 14.75
CA ASP A 16 15.83 3.98 13.36
C ASP A 16 14.59 4.30 12.50
N ARG A 17 14.81 4.42 11.19
CA ARG A 17 13.74 4.67 10.22
C ARG A 17 12.64 3.60 10.32
N ALA A 18 12.96 2.38 10.70
CA ALA A 18 12.01 1.28 10.85
C ALA A 18 11.01 1.52 12.00
N HIS A 19 11.46 2.09 13.12
CA HIS A 19 10.58 2.51 14.22
C HIS A 19 9.56 3.56 13.74
N LEU A 20 10.03 4.60 13.04
CA LEU A 20 9.14 5.63 12.48
C LEU A 20 8.14 5.04 11.47
N THR A 21 8.60 4.19 10.55
CA THR A 21 7.74 3.51 9.57
C THR A 21 6.63 2.71 10.25
N LYS A 22 6.95 1.92 11.28
CA LYS A 22 5.96 1.13 12.02
C LYS A 22 4.87 2.00 12.67
N HIS A 23 5.27 3.07 13.36
CA HIS A 23 4.34 3.97 14.03
C HIS A 23 3.53 4.82 13.03
N LEU A 24 4.12 5.14 11.87
CA LEU A 24 3.45 5.89 10.82
C LEU A 24 2.25 5.13 10.23
N TYR A 25 2.39 3.81 10.01
CA TYR A 25 1.27 2.97 9.60
C TYR A 25 0.13 2.97 10.62
N GLN A 26 0.44 2.81 11.92
CA GLN A 26 -0.56 2.80 12.98
C GLN A 26 -1.27 4.15 13.14
N LEU A 27 -0.50 5.25 13.04
CA LEU A 27 -1.05 6.60 13.03
C LEU A 27 -2.03 6.74 11.86
N ALA A 28 -1.62 6.40 10.65
CA ALA A 28 -2.44 6.57 9.45
C ALA A 28 -3.72 5.73 9.45
N LYS A 29 -3.68 4.49 9.96
CA LYS A 29 -4.91 3.69 10.19
C LYS A 29 -5.92 4.42 11.08
N ARG A 30 -5.43 5.12 12.11
CA ARG A 30 -6.30 5.76 13.10
C ARG A 30 -6.81 7.13 12.66
N VAL A 31 -5.97 7.93 12.01
CA VAL A 31 -6.30 9.34 11.72
C VAL A 31 -6.50 9.66 10.24
N GLY A 32 -6.19 8.71 9.34
CA GLY A 32 -6.18 8.92 7.90
C GLY A 32 -4.96 9.73 7.42
N VAL A 33 -4.67 9.65 6.12
CA VAL A 33 -3.51 10.31 5.48
C VAL A 33 -3.48 11.82 5.75
N ASP A 34 -4.62 12.50 5.65
CA ASP A 34 -4.72 13.97 5.74
C ASP A 34 -4.25 14.51 7.10
N ARG A 35 -4.36 13.71 8.16
CA ARG A 35 -3.99 14.11 9.52
C ARG A 35 -2.58 13.66 9.91
N VAL A 36 -1.84 12.99 9.01
CA VAL A 36 -0.45 12.60 9.24
C VAL A 36 0.45 13.83 9.14
N THR A 37 1.15 14.13 10.24
CA THR A 37 2.13 15.22 10.33
C THR A 37 3.37 14.77 11.11
N MET A 38 4.50 15.47 10.97
CA MET A 38 5.72 15.18 11.74
C MET A 38 5.48 15.18 13.24
N ARG A 39 4.66 16.12 13.74
CA ARG A 39 4.30 16.23 15.17
C ARG A 39 3.42 15.07 15.62
N ALA A 40 2.44 14.68 14.81
CA ALA A 40 1.58 13.54 15.11
C ALA A 40 2.39 12.22 15.10
N LEU A 41 3.32 12.06 14.15
CA LEU A 41 4.23 10.92 14.11
C LEU A 41 5.16 10.90 15.33
N ALA A 42 5.71 12.05 15.73
CA ALA A 42 6.56 12.13 16.91
C ALA A 42 5.82 11.70 18.18
N ALA A 43 4.57 12.17 18.35
CA ALA A 43 3.71 11.78 19.47
C ALA A 43 3.39 10.28 19.44
N GLU A 44 3.03 9.74 18.26
CA GLU A 44 2.75 8.30 18.11
C GLU A 44 3.97 7.43 18.42
N ALA A 45 5.14 7.86 17.98
CA ALA A 45 6.40 7.13 18.14
C ALA A 45 7.06 7.33 19.51
N GLY A 46 6.48 8.15 20.40
CA GLY A 46 7.03 8.44 21.73
C GLY A 46 8.36 9.21 21.69
N THR A 47 8.55 10.09 20.69
CA THR A 47 9.79 10.82 20.46
C THR A 47 9.59 12.33 20.38
N ALA A 48 10.69 13.08 20.50
CA ALA A 48 10.69 14.51 20.20
C ALA A 48 10.50 14.76 18.69
N PRO A 49 9.79 15.84 18.28
CA PRO A 49 9.67 16.21 16.87
C PRO A 49 11.02 16.40 16.17
N SER A 50 12.02 16.92 16.87
CA SER A 50 13.39 17.10 16.34
C SER A 50 14.01 15.79 15.84
N SER A 51 13.71 14.66 16.50
CA SER A 51 14.16 13.34 16.05
C SER A 51 13.49 12.92 14.75
N VAL A 52 12.20 13.23 14.56
CA VAL A 52 11.50 12.94 13.31
C VAL A 52 12.08 13.79 12.17
N TYR A 53 12.29 15.08 12.39
CA TYR A 53 12.90 15.98 11.40
C TYR A 53 14.34 15.58 11.02
N TYR A 54 15.06 14.89 11.90
CA TYR A 54 16.38 14.34 11.58
C TYR A 54 16.30 13.20 10.54
N HIS A 55 15.25 12.38 10.58
CA HIS A 55 15.07 11.23 9.68
C HIS A 55 14.21 11.53 8.46
N VAL A 56 13.35 12.55 8.53
CA VAL A 56 12.37 12.91 7.50
C VAL A 56 12.44 14.41 7.26
N ARG A 57 12.97 14.80 6.10
CA ARG A 57 13.35 16.18 5.78
C ARG A 57 12.15 17.09 5.57
N ASP A 58 11.10 16.59 4.94
CA ASP A 58 9.95 17.38 4.56
C ASP A 58 8.65 16.56 4.49
N LYS A 59 7.54 17.23 4.15
CA LYS A 59 6.23 16.60 4.02
C LYS A 59 6.19 15.55 2.90
N ARG A 60 6.97 15.71 1.83
CA ARG A 60 7.01 14.74 0.73
C ARG A 60 7.71 13.45 1.19
N GLU A 61 8.86 13.56 1.85
CA GLU A 61 9.55 12.38 2.42
C GLU A 61 8.69 11.69 3.48
N LEU A 62 7.88 12.43 4.25
CA LEU A 62 6.91 11.84 5.19
C LEU A 62 5.81 11.05 4.46
N LEU A 63 5.29 11.56 3.35
CA LEU A 63 4.25 10.89 2.57
C LEU A 63 4.81 9.67 1.83
N ASP A 64 6.03 9.75 1.31
CA ASP A 64 6.72 8.62 0.70
C ASP A 64 7.00 7.52 1.74
N LEU A 65 7.43 7.89 2.96
CA LEU A 65 7.59 6.96 4.08
C LEU A 65 6.25 6.36 4.54
N LEU A 66 5.15 7.11 4.44
CA LEU A 66 3.82 6.60 4.73
C LEU A 66 3.42 5.54 3.70
N ILE A 67 3.60 5.80 2.41
CA ILE A 67 3.38 4.80 1.36
C ILE A 67 4.23 3.56 1.60
N GLU A 68 5.52 3.74 1.90
CA GLU A 68 6.44 2.65 2.26
C GLU A 68 5.89 1.83 3.44
N SER A 69 5.44 2.50 4.50
CA SER A 69 4.91 1.84 5.70
C SER A 69 3.66 0.99 5.43
N VAL A 70 2.77 1.48 4.55
CA VAL A 70 1.53 0.81 4.20
C VAL A 70 1.81 -0.36 3.27
N LEU A 71 2.53 -0.14 2.17
CA LEU A 71 2.78 -1.18 1.18
C LEU A 71 3.66 -2.31 1.73
N ALA A 72 4.53 -2.02 2.71
CA ALA A 72 5.31 -3.05 3.41
C ALA A 72 4.45 -4.07 4.18
N GLN A 73 3.17 -3.77 4.44
CA GLN A 73 2.23 -4.72 5.07
C GLN A 73 1.62 -5.71 4.06
N ILE A 74 1.80 -5.49 2.75
CA ILE A 74 1.23 -6.34 1.72
C ILE A 74 2.09 -7.58 1.54
N GLU A 75 1.50 -8.74 1.81
CA GLU A 75 2.16 -10.02 1.56
C GLU A 75 2.09 -10.39 0.06
N VAL A 76 3.26 -10.62 -0.54
CA VAL A 76 3.39 -11.08 -1.94
C VAL A 76 3.40 -12.61 -1.99
N PRO A 77 2.39 -13.25 -2.60
CA PRO A 77 2.24 -14.70 -2.58
C PRO A 77 3.28 -15.39 -3.47
N GLN A 78 3.90 -16.45 -2.93
CA GLN A 78 5.01 -17.19 -3.58
C GLN A 78 4.61 -18.54 -4.17
N LYS A 79 3.44 -19.08 -3.80
CA LYS A 79 3.00 -20.43 -4.17
C LYS A 79 1.72 -20.40 -4.99
N GLY A 80 1.56 -21.37 -5.88
CA GLY A 80 0.41 -21.53 -6.76
C GLY A 80 0.65 -21.00 -8.17
N ASP A 81 -0.33 -21.25 -9.05
CA ASP A 81 -0.32 -20.68 -10.40
C ASP A 81 -0.42 -19.14 -10.37
N TRP A 82 -0.16 -18.53 -11.52
CA TRP A 82 -0.14 -17.08 -11.67
C TRP A 82 -1.50 -16.46 -11.30
N GLU A 83 -2.62 -17.09 -11.65
CA GLU A 83 -3.96 -16.55 -11.40
C GLU A 83 -4.26 -16.51 -9.90
N THR A 84 -3.98 -17.61 -9.21
CA THR A 84 -4.12 -17.74 -7.76
C THR A 84 -3.24 -16.72 -7.03
N ARG A 85 -1.98 -16.58 -7.45
CA ARG A 85 -1.08 -15.58 -6.87
C ARG A 85 -1.54 -14.15 -7.14
N LEU A 86 -2.06 -13.86 -8.33
CA LEU A 86 -2.55 -12.52 -8.65
C LEU A 86 -3.80 -12.18 -7.82
N ILE A 87 -4.73 -13.13 -7.68
CA ILE A 87 -5.91 -12.98 -6.81
C ILE A 87 -5.47 -12.70 -5.37
N ALA A 88 -4.54 -13.50 -4.85
CA ALA A 88 -4.04 -13.33 -3.48
C ALA A 88 -3.33 -11.98 -3.29
N LEU A 89 -2.45 -11.57 -4.22
CA LEU A 89 -1.75 -10.30 -4.15
C LEU A 89 -2.72 -9.12 -4.08
N TYR A 90 -3.69 -9.06 -4.98
CA TYR A 90 -4.68 -7.97 -5.04
C TYR A 90 -5.63 -7.98 -3.84
N THR A 91 -5.96 -9.17 -3.32
CA THR A 91 -6.76 -9.31 -2.09
C THR A 91 -5.98 -8.81 -0.86
N ASN A 92 -4.73 -9.22 -0.71
CA ASN A 92 -3.84 -8.78 0.37
C ASN A 92 -3.62 -7.26 0.30
N ALA A 93 -3.34 -6.74 -0.89
CA ALA A 93 -3.18 -5.31 -1.13
C ALA A 93 -4.42 -4.54 -0.70
N ARG A 94 -5.60 -4.97 -1.17
CA ARG A 94 -6.84 -4.29 -0.82
C ARG A 94 -7.08 -4.27 0.68
N LYS A 95 -6.93 -5.41 1.36
CA LYS A 95 -7.11 -5.51 2.82
C LYS A 95 -6.25 -4.50 3.57
N VAL A 96 -5.01 -4.30 3.14
CA VAL A 96 -4.10 -3.32 3.74
C VAL A 96 -4.51 -1.88 3.40
N LEU A 97 -4.90 -1.62 2.16
CA LEU A 97 -5.22 -0.26 1.69
C LEU A 97 -6.55 0.27 2.26
N VAL A 98 -7.58 -0.58 2.41
CA VAL A 98 -8.86 -0.15 3.00
C VAL A 98 -8.75 0.27 4.47
N ASP A 99 -7.74 -0.24 5.17
CA ASP A 99 -7.47 0.10 6.57
C ASP A 99 -6.94 1.54 6.75
N VAL A 100 -6.51 2.20 5.68
CA VAL A 100 -5.86 3.52 5.75
C VAL A 100 -6.64 4.56 4.92
N PRO A 101 -7.50 5.38 5.56
CA PRO A 101 -8.30 6.39 4.85
C PRO A 101 -7.42 7.37 4.07
N GLY A 102 -7.73 7.56 2.78
CA GLY A 102 -7.02 8.49 1.89
C GLY A 102 -5.80 7.91 1.17
N ILE A 103 -5.40 6.65 1.44
CA ILE A 103 -4.21 6.07 0.83
C ILE A 103 -4.34 5.89 -0.69
N ALA A 104 -5.54 5.59 -1.20
CA ALA A 104 -5.77 5.41 -2.64
C ALA A 104 -5.53 6.71 -3.42
N THR A 105 -5.94 7.87 -2.87
CA THR A 105 -5.62 9.18 -3.44
C THR A 105 -4.12 9.45 -3.38
N LEU A 106 -3.49 9.19 -2.24
CA LEU A 106 -2.06 9.42 -2.07
C LEU A 106 -1.22 8.60 -3.06
N LEU A 107 -1.57 7.33 -3.30
CA LEU A 107 -0.91 6.48 -4.29
C LEU A 107 -1.07 6.98 -5.74
N GLN A 108 -2.18 7.66 -6.05
CA GLN A 108 -2.39 8.27 -7.37
C GLN A 108 -1.54 9.55 -7.54
N GLU A 109 -1.37 10.31 -6.48
CA GLU A 109 -0.54 11.53 -6.47
C GLU A 109 0.96 11.21 -6.44
N HIS A 110 1.34 10.05 -5.87
CA HIS A 110 2.73 9.61 -5.70
C HIS A 110 2.99 8.20 -6.30
N PRO A 111 2.74 7.97 -7.60
CA PRO A 111 2.79 6.62 -8.18
C PRO A 111 4.21 6.05 -8.34
N HIS A 112 5.25 6.85 -8.13
CA HIS A 112 6.65 6.50 -8.41
C HIS A 112 7.53 6.41 -7.15
N THR A 113 6.93 6.20 -5.98
CA THR A 113 7.74 5.83 -4.80
C THR A 113 8.40 4.47 -5.02
N ALA A 114 9.52 4.22 -4.31
CA ALA A 114 10.20 2.93 -4.40
C ALA A 114 9.25 1.76 -4.04
N ALA A 115 8.48 1.90 -2.96
CA ALA A 115 7.52 0.89 -2.53
C ALA A 115 6.38 0.67 -3.54
N ALA A 116 5.83 1.73 -4.14
CA ALA A 116 4.81 1.59 -5.19
C ALA A 116 5.38 0.89 -6.43
N THR A 117 6.62 1.21 -6.80
CA THR A 117 7.32 0.59 -7.93
C THR A 117 7.60 -0.90 -7.68
N GLU A 118 7.97 -1.29 -6.46
CA GLU A 118 8.17 -2.70 -6.12
C GLU A 118 6.85 -3.50 -6.13
N MET A 119 5.75 -2.91 -5.65
CA MET A 119 4.42 -3.52 -5.73
C MET A 119 3.96 -3.70 -7.19
N ASP A 120 4.12 -2.67 -8.03
CA ASP A 120 3.85 -2.73 -9.47
C ASP A 120 4.71 -3.82 -10.14
N ARG A 121 6.00 -3.88 -9.82
CA ARG A 121 6.90 -4.93 -10.32
C ARG A 121 6.42 -6.32 -9.94
N ALA A 122 6.02 -6.54 -8.68
CA ALA A 122 5.51 -7.83 -8.22
C ALA A 122 4.24 -8.25 -8.97
N ALA A 123 3.28 -7.34 -9.14
CA ALA A 123 2.05 -7.60 -9.90
C ALA A 123 2.35 -7.93 -11.38
N ARG A 124 3.23 -7.14 -12.01
CA ARG A 124 3.67 -7.36 -13.39
C ARG A 124 4.42 -8.67 -13.58
N ALA A 125 5.26 -9.07 -12.63
CA ALA A 125 6.00 -10.33 -12.68
C ALA A 125 5.04 -11.52 -12.71
N ILE A 126 4.04 -11.54 -11.82
CA ILE A 126 3.02 -12.60 -11.78
C ILE A 126 2.19 -12.59 -13.07
N LEU A 127 1.70 -11.41 -13.49
CA LEU A 127 0.92 -11.28 -14.72
C LEU A 127 1.72 -11.68 -15.97
N GLY A 128 3.05 -11.52 -15.96
CA GLY A 128 3.93 -11.85 -17.07
C GLY A 128 3.95 -13.34 -17.41
N GLU A 129 3.66 -14.20 -16.43
CA GLU A 129 3.58 -15.65 -16.61
C GLU A 129 2.37 -16.09 -17.45
N CYS A 130 1.40 -15.19 -17.65
CA CYS A 130 0.21 -15.40 -18.48
C CYS A 130 0.53 -15.48 -19.99
N GLY A 131 1.69 -14.96 -20.43
CA GLY A 131 2.09 -14.99 -21.85
C GLY A 131 1.35 -14.02 -22.76
N LEU A 132 0.72 -12.98 -22.19
CA LEU A 132 0.00 -11.96 -22.96
C LEU A 132 0.92 -11.17 -23.89
N ARG A 133 0.41 -10.79 -25.06
CA ARG A 133 1.09 -9.81 -25.93
C ARG A 133 1.18 -8.46 -25.21
N LYS A 134 2.25 -7.68 -25.47
CA LYS A 134 2.53 -6.40 -24.78
C LYS A 134 1.31 -5.47 -24.61
N ARG A 135 0.52 -5.25 -25.68
CA ARG A 135 -0.66 -4.37 -25.62
C ARG A 135 -1.75 -4.92 -24.69
N GLN A 136 -1.95 -6.23 -24.68
CA GLN A 136 -2.92 -6.90 -23.80
C GLN A 136 -2.44 -6.89 -22.36
N PHE A 137 -1.14 -7.13 -22.14
CA PHE A 137 -0.51 -7.05 -20.83
C PHE A 137 -0.69 -5.68 -20.17
N GLU A 138 -0.38 -4.57 -20.88
CA GLU A 138 -0.52 -3.23 -20.31
C GLU A 138 -1.99 -2.89 -19.98
N ALA A 139 -2.93 -3.29 -20.85
CA ALA A 139 -4.35 -3.08 -20.61
C ALA A 139 -4.86 -3.90 -19.41
N ALA A 140 -4.44 -5.16 -19.30
CA ALA A 140 -4.77 -6.03 -18.17
C ALA A 140 -4.24 -5.48 -16.85
N HIS A 141 -2.97 -5.08 -16.83
CA HIS A 141 -2.33 -4.47 -15.67
C HIS A 141 -3.07 -3.18 -15.24
N ALA A 142 -3.37 -2.29 -16.19
CA ALA A 142 -4.11 -1.07 -15.91
C ALA A 142 -5.51 -1.36 -15.34
N ALA A 143 -6.26 -2.31 -15.91
CA ALA A 143 -7.58 -2.68 -15.42
C ALA A 143 -7.54 -3.21 -13.98
N LEU A 144 -6.57 -4.08 -13.67
CA LEU A 144 -6.38 -4.61 -12.33
C LEU A 144 -6.01 -3.51 -11.32
N TYR A 145 -5.10 -2.62 -11.67
CA TYR A 145 -4.68 -1.50 -10.81
C TYR A 145 -5.82 -0.51 -10.54
N ILE A 146 -6.57 -0.14 -11.58
CA ILE A 146 -7.76 0.73 -11.46
C ILE A 146 -8.83 0.06 -10.60
N HIS A 147 -9.07 -1.24 -10.78
CA HIS A 147 -10.02 -1.99 -9.96
C HIS A 147 -9.61 -2.00 -8.49
N LEU A 148 -8.33 -2.20 -8.18
CA LEU A 148 -7.80 -2.13 -6.82
C LEU A 148 -8.06 -0.77 -6.19
N LEU A 149 -7.55 0.30 -6.78
CA LEU A 149 -7.66 1.65 -6.21
C LEU A 149 -9.11 2.13 -6.15
N GLY A 150 -9.89 1.87 -7.20
CA GLY A 150 -11.31 2.20 -7.24
C GLY A 150 -12.11 1.48 -6.15
N SER A 151 -11.80 0.21 -5.86
CA SER A 151 -12.48 -0.55 -4.81
C SER A 151 -12.19 -0.03 -3.40
N VAL A 152 -11.01 0.56 -3.18
CA VAL A 152 -10.61 1.21 -1.92
C VAL A 152 -11.28 2.58 -1.82
N GLN A 153 -11.19 3.39 -2.87
CA GLN A 153 -11.73 4.75 -2.92
C GLN A 153 -13.26 4.77 -2.76
N LEU A 154 -13.96 3.82 -3.38
CA LEU A 154 -15.41 3.70 -3.33
C LEU A 154 -15.91 2.83 -2.16
N ALA A 155 -15.01 2.41 -1.24
CA ALA A 155 -15.33 1.56 -0.10
C ALA A 155 -16.21 0.36 -0.46
N GLN A 156 -15.86 -0.34 -1.56
CA GLN A 156 -16.62 -1.52 -2.00
C GLN A 156 -16.62 -2.62 -0.94
N SER A 157 -17.54 -3.58 -1.02
CA SER A 157 -17.46 -4.77 -0.19
C SER A 157 -16.35 -5.71 -0.68
N ASP A 158 -15.80 -6.53 0.23
CA ASP A 158 -14.81 -7.56 -0.11
C ASP A 158 -15.34 -8.53 -1.18
N TRP A 159 -16.63 -8.86 -1.09
CA TRP A 159 -17.31 -9.70 -2.08
C TRP A 159 -17.34 -9.05 -3.45
N ALA A 160 -17.75 -7.78 -3.55
CA ALA A 160 -17.86 -7.08 -4.83
C ALA A 160 -16.48 -6.93 -5.49
N PHE A 161 -15.46 -6.59 -4.69
CA PHE A 161 -14.09 -6.54 -5.17
C PHE A 161 -13.60 -7.90 -5.70
N GLY A 162 -13.74 -8.96 -4.90
CA GLY A 162 -13.27 -10.29 -5.28
C GLY A 162 -14.04 -10.88 -6.46
N TYR A 163 -15.33 -10.54 -6.61
CA TYR A 163 -16.10 -10.91 -7.79
C TYR A 163 -15.63 -10.15 -9.04
N GLY A 164 -15.44 -8.83 -8.95
CA GLY A 164 -14.91 -8.02 -10.06
C GLY A 164 -13.52 -8.46 -10.51
N LEU A 165 -12.65 -8.83 -9.57
CA LEU A 165 -11.33 -9.37 -9.88
C LEU A 165 -11.42 -10.66 -10.69
N ARG A 166 -12.32 -11.58 -10.31
CA ARG A 166 -12.58 -12.81 -11.07
C ARG A 166 -13.16 -12.56 -12.46
N LEU A 167 -13.99 -11.53 -12.63
CA LEU A 167 -14.50 -11.15 -13.96
C LEU A 167 -13.37 -10.66 -14.87
N ILE A 168 -12.46 -9.82 -14.34
CA ILE A 168 -11.31 -9.33 -15.09
C ILE A 168 -10.43 -10.52 -15.54
N LEU A 169 -10.09 -11.42 -14.60
CA LEU A 169 -9.23 -12.57 -14.89
C LEU A 169 -9.91 -13.58 -15.83
N GLY A 170 -11.21 -13.80 -15.69
CA GLY A 170 -12.00 -14.62 -16.61
C GLY A 170 -11.98 -14.06 -18.04
N GLY A 171 -12.06 -12.74 -18.20
CA GLY A 171 -11.89 -12.08 -19.49
C GLY A 171 -10.50 -12.30 -20.10
N LEU A 172 -9.44 -12.23 -19.28
CA LEU A 172 -8.07 -12.50 -19.74
C LEU A 172 -7.90 -13.94 -20.23
N ARG A 173 -8.49 -14.93 -19.55
CA ARG A 173 -8.47 -16.34 -19.97
C ARG A 173 -9.07 -16.53 -21.37
N ASN A 174 -10.18 -15.87 -21.67
CA ASN A 174 -10.80 -15.94 -23.00
C ASN A 174 -9.86 -15.37 -24.07
N VAL A 175 -9.23 -14.22 -23.79
CA VAL A 175 -8.27 -13.58 -24.70
C VAL A 175 -7.04 -14.46 -24.95
N MET A 176 -6.59 -15.23 -23.95
CA MET A 176 -5.51 -16.20 -24.11
C MET A 176 -5.93 -17.38 -25.02
N ALA A 177 -7.15 -17.88 -24.84
CA ALA A 177 -7.68 -18.99 -25.63
C ALA A 177 -7.88 -18.62 -27.11
N GLU A 178 -8.28 -17.39 -27.41
CA GLU A 178 -8.41 -16.88 -28.79
C GLU A 178 -7.06 -16.68 -29.50
N ASN A 179 -5.97 -16.60 -28.74
CA ASN A 179 -4.62 -16.36 -29.24
C ASN A 179 -3.75 -17.63 -29.33
N SER A 180 -4.26 -18.78 -28.86
CA SER A 180 -3.59 -20.08 -28.86
C SER A 180 -3.93 -20.86 -30.13
#